data_AF-A0A3C0RAW0-F1
#
_entry.id   AF-A0A3C0RAW0-F1
#
_cell.length_a   1.000
_cell.length_b   1.000
_cell.length_c   1.000
_cell.angle_alpha   90.00
_cell.angle_beta   90.00
_cell.angle_gamma   90.00
#
_symmetry.space_group_name_H-M   'P 1'
#
loop_
_entity.id
_entity.type
_entity.pdbx_description
1 polymer ?
#
loop_
_entity_poly.entity_id
_entity_poly.type
_entity_poly.pdbx_seq_one_letter_code
_entity_poly.pdbx_strand_id
1 'polypeptide(L)'
;MKWLTLVFVFLVSFVHAQRSQVILPNKAFRPSHTRDLQLQQQLIDQPLYTKLNPMEQELYYWTNYARLNPKALWDSLFVPLLVVYPSLKGSYANSLKETLYNAQPQPFLKLNETLIKVARTHANDNAQNPDAPTHTARDGESFEQRIKNAGIRYCAGENISMGHADVLLDLLLLYLDKDLPSLGHRKTLMNPNFTTIGIGYAKANKKDQWVAVQEFACTQ
;
A
#
# COMPACT_ATOMS: atom_id res chain seq x y z
N MET A 1 8.63 -26.16 -8.53
CA MET A 1 8.09 -25.23 -7.51
C MET A 1 8.12 -23.81 -8.07
N LYS A 2 6.99 -23.09 -8.07
CA LYS A 2 6.92 -21.69 -8.53
C LYS A 2 6.99 -20.77 -7.30
N TRP A 3 7.93 -19.84 -7.30
CA TRP A 3 8.14 -18.84 -6.25
C TRP A 3 7.45 -17.53 -6.66
N LEU A 4 6.85 -16.81 -5.70
CA LEU A 4 6.24 -15.49 -5.92
C LEU A 4 7.28 -14.42 -5.53
N THR A 5 7.56 -13.47 -6.42
CA THR A 5 8.49 -12.36 -6.15
C THR A 5 7.68 -11.07 -6.01
N LEU A 6 7.71 -10.47 -4.82
CA LEU A 6 7.06 -9.19 -4.50
C LEU A 6 8.13 -8.12 -4.28
N VAL A 7 7.98 -6.96 -4.91
CA VAL A 7 8.91 -5.82 -4.83
C VAL A 7 8.13 -4.56 -4.48
N PHE A 8 8.63 -3.74 -3.55
CA PHE A 8 8.06 -2.48 -3.09
C PHE A 8 9.14 -1.40 -3.11
N VAL A 9 8.81 -0.13 -3.37
CA VAL A 9 9.80 0.97 -3.45
C VAL A 9 9.35 2.17 -2.61
N PHE A 10 10.32 2.75 -1.87
CA PHE A 10 10.19 3.98 -1.10
C PHE A 10 11.28 5.02 -1.47
N LEU A 11 10.98 6.32 -1.40
CA LEU A 11 11.91 7.42 -1.68
C LEU A 11 12.17 8.29 -0.44
N VAL A 12 13.43 8.34 -0.01
CA VAL A 12 13.98 9.37 0.89
C VAL A 12 14.87 10.27 0.02
N SER A 13 14.77 11.57 0.23
CA SER A 13 15.46 12.66 -0.46
C SER A 13 16.85 12.30 -1.01
N PHE A 14 17.04 12.51 -2.32
CA PHE A 14 18.28 12.45 -3.12
C PHE A 14 19.21 11.25 -2.83
N VAL A 15 19.27 10.34 -3.83
CA VAL A 15 20.22 9.22 -4.03
C VAL A 15 19.67 7.82 -3.64
N HIS A 16 19.16 7.11 -4.66
CA HIS A 16 18.66 5.71 -4.71
C HIS A 16 17.34 5.42 -3.98
N ALA A 17 16.27 5.21 -4.77
CA ALA A 17 15.03 4.64 -4.27
C ALA A 17 15.31 3.27 -3.62
N GLN A 18 14.92 3.11 -2.37
CA GLN A 18 15.18 1.89 -1.62
C GLN A 18 14.01 0.92 -1.80
N ARG A 19 14.31 -0.37 -1.92
CA ARG A 19 13.30 -1.40 -2.19
C ARG A 19 13.16 -2.37 -1.03
N SER A 20 11.92 -2.67 -0.65
CA SER A 20 11.62 -3.86 0.13
C SER A 20 11.31 -5.00 -0.84
N GLN A 21 11.88 -6.18 -0.62
CA GLN A 21 11.62 -7.35 -1.45
C GLN A 21 11.44 -8.59 -0.58
N VAL A 22 10.40 -9.36 -0.85
CA VAL A 22 10.18 -10.67 -0.23
C VAL A 22 9.88 -11.71 -1.30
N ILE A 23 10.40 -12.92 -1.06
CA ILE A 23 10.12 -14.09 -1.90
C ILE A 23 9.36 -15.08 -1.04
N LEU A 24 8.13 -15.40 -1.44
CA LEU A 24 7.24 -16.26 -0.69
C LEU A 24 6.87 -17.52 -1.49
N PRO A 25 6.69 -18.67 -0.83
CA PRO A 25 6.11 -19.83 -1.48
C PRO A 25 4.68 -19.51 -1.92
N ASN A 26 4.22 -20.08 -3.03
CA ASN A 26 2.84 -19.95 -3.49
C ASN A 26 1.89 -20.72 -2.56
N LYS A 27 1.52 -20.09 -1.45
CA LYS A 27 0.49 -20.52 -0.51
C LYS A 27 -0.58 -19.44 -0.50
N ALA A 28 -1.85 -19.82 -0.42
CA ALA A 28 -2.91 -18.84 -0.22
C ALA A 28 -2.92 -18.37 1.24
N PHE A 29 -2.90 -17.06 1.46
CA PHE A 29 -3.20 -16.47 2.75
C PHE A 29 -4.67 -16.04 2.78
N ARG A 30 -5.46 -16.66 3.66
CA ARG A 30 -6.89 -16.37 3.84
C ARG A 30 -7.17 -16.26 5.33
N PRO A 31 -6.97 -15.08 5.94
CA PRO A 31 -7.26 -14.92 7.36
C PRO A 31 -8.75 -15.11 7.61
N SER A 32 -9.13 -15.70 8.75
CA SER A 32 -10.52 -15.84 9.19
C SER A 32 -11.15 -14.52 9.66
N HIS A 33 -10.51 -13.38 9.35
CA HIS A 33 -11.00 -12.07 9.70
C HIS A 33 -12.32 -11.80 8.98
N THR A 34 -13.35 -11.47 9.74
CA THR A 34 -14.65 -11.08 9.19
C THR A 34 -14.64 -9.58 8.89
N ARG A 35 -15.09 -9.21 7.69
CA ARG A 35 -15.15 -7.81 7.26
C ARG A 35 -16.00 -6.98 8.22
N ASP A 36 -15.50 -5.82 8.62
CA ASP A 36 -16.24 -4.83 9.39
C ASP A 36 -17.30 -4.19 8.49
N LEU A 37 -18.57 -4.50 8.77
CA LEU A 37 -19.71 -4.04 7.96
C LEU A 37 -19.97 -2.55 8.12
N GLN A 38 -19.67 -1.97 9.29
CA GLN A 38 -19.87 -0.54 9.52
C GLN A 38 -18.82 0.27 8.75
N LEU A 39 -17.55 -0.15 8.82
CA LEU A 39 -16.49 0.44 8.01
C LEU A 39 -16.78 0.26 6.52
N GLN A 40 -17.21 -0.94 6.10
CA GLN A 40 -17.58 -1.19 4.71
C GLN A 40 -18.65 -0.23 4.21
N GLN A 41 -19.70 -0.01 5.01
CA GLN A 41 -20.76 0.93 4.63
C GLN A 41 -20.23 2.37 4.56
N GLN A 42 -19.44 2.81 5.54
CA GLN A 42 -18.83 4.14 5.54
C GLN A 42 -17.95 4.39 4.30
N LEU A 43 -17.26 3.35 3.80
CA LEU A 43 -16.47 3.43 2.57
C LEU A 43 -17.37 3.50 1.32
N ILE A 44 -18.43 2.67 1.26
CA ILE A 44 -19.43 2.69 0.16
C ILE A 44 -20.09 4.07 0.03
N ASP A 45 -20.36 4.73 1.15
CA ASP A 45 -20.99 6.05 1.19
C ASP A 45 -20.08 7.18 0.68
N GLN A 46 -18.78 6.92 0.44
CA GLN A 46 -17.91 7.91 -0.19
C GLN A 46 -18.34 8.17 -1.65
N PRO A 47 -18.50 9.44 -2.08
CA PRO A 47 -19.01 9.78 -3.41
C PRO A 47 -18.23 9.17 -4.59
N LEU A 48 -16.96 8.83 -4.39
CA LEU A 48 -16.06 8.28 -5.41
C LEU A 48 -15.90 6.75 -5.32
N TYR A 49 -16.53 6.07 -4.35
CA TYR A 49 -16.32 4.63 -4.14
C TYR A 49 -16.71 3.79 -5.35
N THR A 50 -17.85 4.11 -5.97
CA THR A 50 -18.35 3.43 -7.17
C THR A 50 -17.47 3.62 -8.40
N LYS A 51 -16.56 4.62 -8.39
CA LYS A 51 -15.57 4.81 -9.45
C LYS A 51 -14.37 3.88 -9.31
N LEU A 52 -14.16 3.26 -8.14
CA LEU A 52 -13.06 2.31 -7.91
C LEU A 52 -13.39 0.94 -8.51
N ASN A 53 -12.40 0.29 -9.11
CA ASN A 53 -12.51 -1.11 -9.50
C ASN A 53 -12.43 -2.04 -8.26
N PRO A 54 -12.81 -3.33 -8.37
CA PRO A 54 -12.85 -4.22 -7.21
C PRO A 54 -11.52 -4.35 -6.44
N MET A 55 -10.38 -4.33 -7.12
CA MET A 55 -9.06 -4.41 -6.48
C MET A 55 -8.75 -3.12 -5.72
N GLU A 56 -9.09 -1.96 -6.29
CA GLU A 56 -8.95 -0.65 -5.64
C GLU A 56 -9.89 -0.53 -4.43
N GLN A 57 -11.13 -1.02 -4.53
CA GLN A 57 -12.08 -1.09 -3.41
C GLN A 57 -11.54 -1.95 -2.26
N GLU A 58 -10.96 -3.11 -2.59
CA GLU A 58 -10.35 -4.02 -1.62
C GLU A 58 -9.16 -3.36 -0.91
N LEU A 59 -8.28 -2.69 -1.67
CA LEU A 59 -7.13 -2.00 -1.11
C LEU A 59 -7.56 -0.82 -0.25
N TYR A 60 -8.58 -0.08 -0.69
CA TYR A 60 -9.15 1.04 0.06
C TYR A 60 -9.74 0.59 1.41
N TYR A 61 -10.46 -0.53 1.41
CA TYR A 61 -10.99 -1.14 2.63
C TYR A 61 -9.87 -1.51 3.59
N TRP A 62 -8.90 -2.32 3.15
CA TRP A 62 -7.86 -2.81 4.05
C TRP A 62 -6.96 -1.69 4.54
N THR A 63 -6.70 -0.67 3.73
CA THR A 63 -5.92 0.50 4.14
C THR A 63 -6.60 1.25 5.28
N ASN A 64 -7.90 1.53 5.17
CA ASN A 64 -8.65 2.18 6.25
C ASN A 64 -8.82 1.26 7.46
N TYR A 65 -9.12 -0.02 7.27
CA TYR A 65 -9.25 -0.99 8.35
C TYR A 65 -7.96 -1.04 9.19
N ALA A 66 -6.81 -1.17 8.53
CA ALA A 66 -5.50 -1.23 9.15
C ALA A 66 -5.17 0.05 9.94
N ARG A 67 -5.45 1.22 9.35
CA ARG A 67 -5.24 2.54 9.98
C ARG A 67 -6.11 2.76 11.20
N LEU A 68 -7.37 2.34 11.15
CA LEU A 68 -8.32 2.51 12.26
C LEU A 68 -8.10 1.47 13.38
N ASN A 69 -7.57 0.30 13.05
CA ASN A 69 -7.48 -0.83 13.97
C ASN A 69 -6.06 -1.41 14.06
N PRO A 70 -5.03 -0.64 14.50
CA PRO A 70 -3.64 -1.08 14.43
C PRO A 70 -3.36 -2.35 15.24
N LYS A 71 -3.94 -2.48 16.43
CA LYS A 71 -3.83 -3.72 17.24
C LYS A 71 -4.46 -4.92 16.53
N ALA A 72 -5.69 -4.76 16.03
CA ALA A 72 -6.39 -5.83 15.33
C ALA A 72 -5.72 -6.22 14.01
N LEU A 73 -5.06 -5.28 13.33
CA LEU A 73 -4.20 -5.57 12.17
C LEU A 73 -3.10 -6.57 12.55
N TRP A 74 -2.44 -6.39 13.70
CA TRP A 74 -1.46 -7.37 14.16
C TRP A 74 -2.13 -8.71 14.51
N ASP A 75 -3.11 -8.68 15.41
CA ASP A 75 -3.68 -9.89 16.02
C ASP A 75 -4.44 -10.75 15.02
N SER A 76 -5.22 -10.12 14.13
CA SER A 76 -6.12 -10.83 13.21
C SER A 76 -5.49 -11.12 11.84
N LEU A 77 -4.44 -10.40 11.45
CA LEU A 77 -3.86 -10.50 10.11
C LEU A 77 -2.39 -10.90 10.14
N PHE A 78 -1.53 -10.22 10.92
CA PHE A 78 -0.11 -10.59 10.96
C PHE A 78 0.17 -11.91 11.68
N VAL A 79 -0.46 -12.18 12.82
CA VAL A 79 -0.28 -13.46 13.52
C VAL A 79 -0.55 -14.66 12.61
N PRO A 80 -1.71 -14.78 11.92
CA PRO A 80 -1.93 -15.88 10.98
C PRO A 80 -1.02 -15.82 9.76
N LEU A 81 -0.68 -14.62 9.25
CA LEU A 81 0.28 -14.48 8.14
C LEU A 81 1.64 -15.10 8.49
N LEU A 82 2.15 -14.85 9.68
CA LEU A 82 3.43 -15.38 10.18
C LEU A 82 3.40 -16.89 10.45
N VAL A 83 2.21 -17.47 10.63
CA VAL A 83 2.04 -18.94 10.66
C VAL A 83 2.18 -19.51 9.25
N VAL A 84 1.55 -18.88 8.25
CA VAL A 84 1.61 -19.32 6.84
C VAL A 84 3.02 -19.14 6.26
N TYR A 85 3.66 -18.00 6.58
CA TYR A 85 5.00 -17.63 6.13
C TYR A 85 5.95 -17.33 7.29
N PRO A 86 6.51 -18.37 7.94
CA PRO A 86 7.45 -18.18 9.04
C PRO A 86 8.70 -17.38 8.68
N SER A 87 9.07 -17.31 7.39
CA SER A 87 10.19 -16.51 6.87
C SER A 87 10.00 -14.99 7.03
N LEU A 88 8.76 -14.54 7.27
CA LEU A 88 8.46 -13.14 7.55
C LEU A 88 8.69 -12.75 9.02
N LYS A 89 8.96 -13.72 9.91
CA LYS A 89 9.30 -13.47 11.31
C LYS A 89 10.70 -12.81 11.42
N GLY A 90 10.95 -12.13 12.53
CA GLY A 90 12.25 -11.51 12.83
C GLY A 90 12.12 -10.08 13.32
N SER A 91 13.20 -9.32 13.24
CA SER A 91 13.29 -7.95 13.76
C SER A 91 12.25 -7.00 13.18
N TYR A 92 11.99 -7.06 11.86
CA TYR A 92 10.97 -6.22 11.19
C TYR A 92 9.54 -6.53 11.65
N ALA A 93 9.22 -7.81 11.88
CA ALA A 93 7.92 -8.21 12.40
C ALA A 93 7.78 -7.79 13.88
N ASN A 94 8.82 -7.99 14.69
CA ASN A 94 8.80 -7.57 16.09
C ASN A 94 8.66 -6.04 16.20
N SER A 95 9.40 -5.27 15.40
CA SER A 95 9.28 -3.81 15.40
C SER A 95 7.91 -3.33 14.90
N LEU A 96 7.30 -4.05 13.95
CA LEU A 96 5.94 -3.77 13.51
C LEU A 96 4.94 -4.01 14.63
N LYS A 97 5.05 -5.13 15.35
CA LYS A 97 4.19 -5.42 16.51
C LYS A 97 4.22 -4.28 17.51
N GLU A 98 5.43 -3.85 17.91
CA GLU A 98 5.59 -2.74 18.85
C GLU A 98 4.99 -1.45 18.30
N THR A 99 5.20 -1.16 17.02
CA THR A 99 4.60 0.02 16.37
C THR A 99 3.07 -0.03 16.45
N LEU A 100 2.45 -1.15 16.11
CA LEU A 100 1.00 -1.31 16.05
C LEU A 100 0.34 -1.35 17.44
N TYR A 101 1.00 -1.94 18.44
CA TYR A 101 0.48 -2.00 19.81
C TYR A 101 0.52 -0.65 20.52
N ASN A 102 1.48 0.21 20.15
CA ASN A 102 1.63 1.56 20.70
C ASN A 102 0.93 2.64 19.87
N ALA A 103 0.49 2.31 18.66
CA ALA A 103 -0.20 3.26 17.78
C ALA A 103 -1.63 3.56 18.25
N GLN A 104 -2.03 4.81 18.09
CA GLN A 104 -3.43 5.21 18.10
C GLN A 104 -4.08 4.96 16.72
N PRO A 105 -5.41 4.79 16.65
CA PRO A 105 -6.14 4.83 15.39
C PRO A 105 -5.78 6.09 14.58
N GLN A 106 -5.44 5.90 13.31
CA GLN A 106 -5.11 6.98 12.39
C GLN A 106 -6.38 7.55 11.74
N PRO A 107 -6.38 8.81 11.28
CA PRO A 107 -7.53 9.39 10.61
C PRO A 107 -7.99 8.57 9.39
N PHE A 108 -9.31 8.47 9.24
CA PHE A 108 -9.96 7.90 8.08
C PHE A 108 -9.57 8.64 6.80
N LEU A 109 -9.20 7.89 5.77
CA LEU A 109 -8.81 8.44 4.48
C LEU A 109 -10.01 8.56 3.56
N LYS A 110 -10.35 9.77 3.16
CA LYS A 110 -11.40 10.03 2.15
C LYS A 110 -10.83 9.89 0.75
N LEU A 111 -11.65 9.45 -0.20
CA LEU A 111 -11.24 9.40 -1.60
C LEU A 111 -11.08 10.82 -2.16
N ASN A 112 -10.00 11.05 -2.90
CA ASN A 112 -9.76 12.29 -3.63
C ASN A 112 -9.59 12.00 -5.13
N GLU A 113 -10.41 12.66 -5.95
CA GLU A 113 -10.45 12.39 -7.40
C GLU A 113 -9.12 12.67 -8.10
N THR A 114 -8.46 13.76 -7.73
CA THR A 114 -7.13 14.12 -8.25
C THR A 114 -6.10 13.04 -7.91
N LEU A 115 -6.03 12.61 -6.65
CA LEU A 115 -5.11 11.55 -6.23
C LEU A 115 -5.42 10.22 -6.92
N ILE A 116 -6.70 9.86 -7.11
CA ILE A 116 -7.09 8.65 -7.85
C ILE A 116 -6.54 8.69 -9.28
N LYS A 117 -6.67 9.84 -9.95
CA LYS A 117 -6.14 10.01 -11.31
C LYS A 117 -4.63 9.85 -11.35
N VAL A 118 -3.90 10.49 -10.43
CA VAL A 118 -2.43 10.39 -10.34
C VAL A 118 -2.01 8.95 -10.07
N ALA A 119 -2.60 8.30 -9.07
CA ALA A 119 -2.27 6.93 -8.68
C ALA A 119 -2.51 5.94 -9.83
N ARG A 120 -3.63 6.06 -10.55
CA ARG A 120 -3.95 5.18 -11.69
C ARG A 120 -2.99 5.37 -12.86
N THR A 121 -2.66 6.62 -13.20
CA THR A 121 -1.67 6.90 -14.24
C THR A 121 -0.34 6.27 -13.86
N HIS A 122 0.12 6.46 -12.62
CA HIS A 122 1.42 5.95 -12.21
C HIS A 122 1.45 4.41 -12.04
N ALA A 123 0.35 3.79 -11.65
CA ALA A 123 0.20 2.34 -11.64
C ALA A 123 0.31 1.77 -13.06
N ASN A 124 -0.32 2.40 -14.05
CA ASN A 124 -0.23 2.00 -15.45
C ASN A 124 1.17 2.20 -16.05
N ASP A 125 1.88 3.26 -15.65
CA ASP A 125 3.27 3.48 -16.04
C ASP A 125 4.16 2.36 -15.51
N ASN A 126 4.06 2.07 -14.20
CA ASN A 126 4.82 1.00 -13.57
C ASN A 126 4.47 -0.39 -14.17
N ALA A 127 3.20 -0.65 -14.48
CA ALA A 127 2.76 -1.89 -15.11
C ALA A 127 3.39 -2.13 -16.50
N GLN A 128 3.81 -1.07 -17.19
CA GLN A 128 4.47 -1.11 -18.49
C GLN A 128 5.99 -0.93 -18.41
N ASN A 129 6.54 -0.60 -17.24
CA ASN A 129 7.94 -0.27 -17.06
C ASN A 129 8.78 -1.51 -16.70
N PRO A 130 9.82 -1.86 -17.47
CA PRO A 130 10.71 -2.98 -17.13
C PRO A 130 11.47 -2.79 -15.81
N ASP A 131 11.70 -1.54 -15.40
CA ASP A 131 12.44 -1.17 -14.19
C ASP A 131 11.52 -1.01 -12.96
N ALA A 132 10.23 -1.28 -13.12
CA ALA A 132 9.26 -1.24 -12.03
C ALA A 132 9.63 -2.20 -10.88
N PRO A 133 9.16 -1.94 -9.65
CA PRO A 133 8.45 -0.73 -9.25
C PRO A 133 9.40 0.48 -9.10
N THR A 134 8.90 1.68 -9.35
CA THR A 134 9.64 2.94 -9.28
C THR A 134 8.69 4.11 -9.01
N HIS A 135 9.15 5.11 -8.25
CA HIS A 135 8.44 6.37 -8.01
C HIS A 135 8.64 7.40 -9.13
N THR A 136 9.50 7.12 -10.10
CA THR A 136 9.72 7.98 -11.26
C THR A 136 8.81 7.51 -12.39
N ALA A 137 7.98 8.41 -12.91
CA ALA A 137 7.09 8.14 -14.02
C ALA A 137 7.87 7.85 -15.31
N ARG A 138 7.16 7.31 -16.30
CA ARG A 138 7.78 6.88 -17.57
C ARG A 138 8.40 8.03 -18.37
N ASP A 139 7.84 9.22 -18.24
CA ASP A 139 8.34 10.46 -18.84
C ASP A 139 9.45 11.14 -18.03
N GLY A 140 9.84 10.56 -16.89
CA GLY A 140 10.88 11.08 -16.00
C GLY A 140 10.36 11.94 -14.86
N GLU A 141 9.05 12.23 -14.78
CA GLU A 141 8.52 13.01 -13.67
C GLU A 141 8.68 12.27 -12.33
N SER A 142 9.30 12.95 -11.35
CA SER A 142 9.35 12.44 -9.98
C SER A 142 7.96 12.46 -9.32
N PHE A 143 7.78 11.67 -8.27
CA PHE A 143 6.60 11.74 -7.40
C PHE A 143 6.24 13.19 -7.01
N GLU A 144 7.23 13.97 -6.55
CA GLU A 144 7.00 15.34 -6.12
C GLU A 144 6.46 16.23 -7.25
N GLN A 145 6.99 16.07 -8.48
CA GLN A 145 6.50 16.79 -9.65
C GLN A 145 5.07 16.37 -10.01
N ARG A 146 4.77 15.07 -10.07
CA ARG A 146 3.41 14.58 -10.36
C ARG A 146 2.38 15.17 -9.40
N ILE A 147 2.67 15.12 -8.11
CA ILE A 147 1.80 15.63 -7.04
C ILE A 147 1.62 17.15 -7.15
N LYS A 148 2.70 17.91 -7.36
CA LYS A 148 2.63 19.38 -7.54
C LYS A 148 1.87 19.77 -8.80
N ASN A 149 2.09 19.06 -9.91
CA ASN A 149 1.41 19.30 -11.19
C ASN A 149 -0.10 18.99 -11.09
N ALA A 150 -0.47 18.03 -10.24
CA ALA A 150 -1.86 17.72 -9.92
C ALA A 150 -2.51 18.75 -8.97
N GLY A 151 -1.75 19.73 -8.47
CA GLY A 151 -2.25 20.80 -7.61
C GLY A 151 -2.21 20.48 -6.10
N ILE A 152 -1.56 19.39 -5.70
CA ILE A 152 -1.36 19.01 -4.30
C ILE A 152 -0.10 19.73 -3.78
N ARG A 153 -0.22 20.48 -2.68
CA ARG A 153 0.81 21.47 -2.26
C ARG A 153 1.42 21.23 -0.89
N TYR A 154 0.63 20.80 0.10
CA TYR A 154 1.09 20.86 1.50
C TYR A 154 1.87 19.62 1.94
N CYS A 155 1.27 18.44 1.83
CA CYS A 155 1.96 17.19 2.11
C CYS A 155 1.34 16.04 1.31
N ALA A 156 2.20 15.13 0.88
CA ALA A 156 1.82 13.94 0.15
C ALA A 156 2.75 12.78 0.50
N GLY A 157 2.32 11.56 0.21
CA GLY A 157 3.15 10.36 0.28
C GLY A 157 2.70 9.32 -0.75
N GLU A 158 3.61 8.46 -1.17
CA GLU A 158 3.34 7.41 -2.15
C GLU A 158 3.80 6.06 -1.60
N ASN A 159 2.98 5.04 -1.78
CA ASN A 159 3.40 3.65 -1.65
C ASN A 159 3.15 2.91 -2.96
N ILE A 160 4.10 2.06 -3.34
CA ILE A 160 4.00 1.23 -4.53
C ILE A 160 4.27 -0.23 -4.15
N SER A 161 3.34 -1.10 -4.51
CA SER A 161 3.54 -2.55 -4.45
C SER A 161 3.54 -3.15 -5.85
N MET A 162 4.39 -4.14 -6.07
CA MET A 162 4.35 -4.96 -7.27
C MET A 162 4.47 -6.43 -6.91
N GLY A 163 3.50 -7.22 -7.35
CA GLY A 163 3.51 -8.66 -7.13
C GLY A 163 2.32 -9.36 -7.75
N HIS A 164 1.70 -10.27 -7.03
CA HIS A 164 0.59 -11.07 -7.53
C HIS A 164 -0.75 -10.49 -7.08
N ALA A 165 -1.86 -10.92 -7.67
CA ALA A 165 -3.20 -10.38 -7.43
C ALA A 165 -3.77 -10.69 -6.02
N ASP A 166 -3.04 -10.34 -4.96
CA ASP A 166 -3.42 -10.54 -3.55
C ASP A 166 -3.27 -9.21 -2.81
N VAL A 167 -4.33 -8.42 -2.87
CA VAL A 167 -4.39 -7.04 -2.36
C VAL A 167 -4.08 -6.95 -0.87
N LEU A 168 -4.59 -7.89 -0.08
CA LEU A 168 -4.35 -7.90 1.36
C LEU A 168 -2.90 -8.23 1.66
N LEU A 169 -2.34 -9.25 1.00
CA LEU A 169 -0.94 -9.60 1.18
C LEU A 169 -0.01 -8.44 0.79
N ASP A 170 -0.28 -7.77 -0.34
CA ASP A 170 0.46 -6.58 -0.78
C ASP A 170 0.49 -5.50 0.31
N LEU A 171 -0.67 -5.18 0.89
CA LEU A 171 -0.76 -4.18 1.97
C LEU A 171 0.00 -4.62 3.23
N LEU A 172 -0.14 -5.88 3.65
CA LEU A 172 0.56 -6.39 4.84
C LEU A 172 2.09 -6.36 4.65
N LEU A 173 2.57 -6.58 3.43
CA LEU A 173 4.00 -6.49 3.15
C LEU A 173 4.52 -5.06 3.12
N LEU A 174 3.70 -4.08 2.68
CA LEU A 174 4.01 -2.64 2.85
C LEU A 174 4.12 -2.27 4.35
N TYR A 175 3.27 -2.82 5.22
CA TYR A 175 3.40 -2.63 6.67
C TYR A 175 4.64 -3.30 7.25
N LEU A 176 4.91 -4.56 6.84
CA LEU A 176 6.08 -5.30 7.32
C LEU A 176 7.37 -4.59 6.91
N ASP A 177 7.42 -4.11 5.68
CA ASP A 177 8.50 -3.32 5.12
C ASP A 177 9.88 -3.98 5.29
N LYS A 178 9.91 -5.28 5.03
CA LYS A 178 11.05 -6.14 5.33
C LYS A 178 12.26 -5.74 4.48
N ASP A 179 13.43 -5.72 5.12
CA ASP A 179 14.72 -5.37 4.50
C ASP A 179 14.79 -3.94 3.95
N LEU A 180 13.87 -3.06 4.39
CA LEU A 180 13.91 -1.62 4.17
C LEU A 180 14.21 -0.87 5.48
N PRO A 181 15.46 -0.47 5.76
CA PRO A 181 15.82 0.17 7.02
C PRO A 181 15.05 1.46 7.33
N SER A 182 14.63 2.19 6.30
CA SER A 182 13.88 3.44 6.46
C SER A 182 12.43 3.24 6.93
N LEU A 183 11.87 2.02 6.78
CA LEU A 183 10.46 1.69 7.07
C LEU A 183 9.48 2.66 6.41
N GLY A 184 9.82 3.12 5.21
CA GLY A 184 9.13 4.21 4.55
C GLY A 184 7.67 3.94 4.25
N HIS A 185 7.36 2.75 3.74
CA HIS A 185 5.99 2.38 3.41
C HIS A 185 5.10 2.34 4.66
N ARG A 186 5.65 1.74 5.73
CA ARG A 186 5.01 1.68 7.05
C ARG A 186 4.77 3.08 7.60
N LYS A 187 5.75 3.97 7.52
CA LYS A 187 5.63 5.37 7.97
C LYS A 187 4.57 6.13 7.18
N THR A 188 4.49 5.94 5.86
CA THR A 188 3.42 6.51 5.02
C THR A 188 2.05 6.02 5.47
N LEU A 189 1.87 4.70 5.64
CA LEU A 189 0.61 4.09 6.08
C LEU A 189 0.17 4.53 7.48
N MET A 190 1.12 4.82 8.37
CA MET A 190 0.88 5.22 9.76
C MET A 190 0.94 6.73 9.98
N ASN A 191 1.02 7.54 8.91
CA ASN A 191 1.11 8.99 9.06
C ASN A 191 -0.26 9.59 9.46
N PRO A 192 -0.36 10.28 10.61
CA PRO A 192 -1.61 10.88 11.08
C PRO A 192 -2.04 12.10 10.27
N ASN A 193 -1.13 12.74 9.54
CA ASN A 193 -1.46 13.95 8.79
C ASN A 193 -2.28 13.66 7.52
N PHE A 194 -2.20 12.44 6.99
CA PHE A 194 -2.94 12.06 5.79
C PHE A 194 -4.42 11.85 6.09
N THR A 195 -5.26 12.54 5.31
CA THR A 195 -6.73 12.52 5.43
C THR A 195 -7.41 12.18 4.10
N THR A 196 -6.65 12.14 3.01
CA THR A 196 -7.14 11.78 1.68
C THR A 196 -6.23 10.76 1.00
N ILE A 197 -6.83 9.96 0.12
CA ILE A 197 -6.13 8.93 -0.66
C ILE A 197 -6.66 8.83 -2.09
N GLY A 198 -5.78 8.47 -3.01
CA GLY A 198 -6.08 7.90 -4.30
C GLY A 198 -5.40 6.56 -4.48
N ILE A 199 -6.05 5.64 -5.20
CA ILE A 199 -5.54 4.29 -5.43
C ILE A 199 -5.59 4.00 -6.92
N GLY A 200 -4.49 3.43 -7.44
CA GLY A 200 -4.42 2.83 -8.76
C GLY A 200 -4.01 1.36 -8.64
N TYR A 201 -4.65 0.49 -9.40
CA TYR A 201 -4.29 -0.94 -9.47
C TYR A 201 -4.27 -1.39 -10.93
N ALA A 202 -3.11 -1.80 -11.43
CA ALA A 202 -2.87 -2.08 -12.84
C ALA A 202 -2.24 -3.46 -13.03
N LYS A 203 -2.66 -4.16 -14.10
CA LYS A 203 -2.06 -5.44 -14.48
C LYS A 203 -0.83 -5.20 -15.35
N ALA A 204 0.31 -5.78 -14.98
CA ALA A 204 1.52 -5.72 -15.78
C ALA A 204 1.45 -6.68 -16.99
N ASN A 205 2.21 -6.36 -18.04
CA ASN A 205 2.27 -7.18 -19.26
C ASN A 205 2.97 -8.54 -19.06
N LYS A 206 3.79 -8.67 -18.02
CA LYS A 206 4.40 -9.95 -17.62
C LYS A 206 3.33 -10.80 -16.91
N LYS A 207 3.24 -12.10 -17.23
CA LYS A 207 2.17 -12.99 -16.74
C LYS A 207 2.00 -12.91 -15.22
N ASP A 208 0.76 -12.64 -14.81
CA ASP A 208 0.25 -12.66 -13.43
C ASP A 208 0.89 -11.68 -12.44
N GLN A 209 1.44 -10.57 -12.95
CA GLN A 209 1.97 -9.49 -12.13
C GLN A 209 1.03 -8.27 -12.14
N TRP A 210 0.89 -7.64 -10.98
CA TRP A 210 0.05 -6.48 -10.72
C TRP A 210 0.84 -5.42 -9.96
N VAL A 211 0.48 -4.16 -10.17
CA VAL A 211 1.03 -3.00 -9.49
C VAL A 211 -0.09 -2.27 -8.77
N ALA A 212 0.11 -1.98 -7.49
CA ALA A 212 -0.73 -1.05 -6.74
C ALA A 212 0.06 0.22 -6.44
N VAL A 213 -0.60 1.38 -6.58
CA VAL A 213 -0.09 2.67 -6.16
C VAL A 213 -1.11 3.29 -5.21
N GLN A 214 -0.63 3.76 -4.06
CA GLN A 214 -1.40 4.53 -3.10
C GLN A 214 -0.80 5.93 -3.00
N GLU A 215 -1.59 6.94 -3.34
CA GLU A 215 -1.22 8.35 -3.22
C GLU A 215 -1.98 8.94 -2.04
N PHE A 216 -1.26 9.50 -1.07
CA PHE A 216 -1.83 10.09 0.14
C PHE A 216 -1.62 11.59 0.15
N ALA A 217 -2.54 12.33 0.77
CA ALA A 217 -2.32 13.74 1.06
C ALA A 217 -3.04 14.18 2.34
N CYS A 218 -2.50 15.20 3.00
CA CYS A 218 -3.24 15.95 4.02
C CYS A 218 -4.30 16.83 3.38
N THR A 219 -5.06 17.55 4.21
CA THR A 219 -5.91 18.64 3.74
C THR A 219 -5.06 19.64 2.95
N GLN A 220 -5.54 19.99 1.75
CA GLN A 220 -4.89 20.89 0.79
C GLN A 220 -5.26 22.34 1.02
#